data_AF-A0A9D2NUL1-F1
#
_entry.id   AF-A0A9D2NUL1-F1
#
_cell.length_a   1.000
_cell.length_b   1.000
_cell.length_c   1.000
_cell.angle_alpha   90.00
_cell.angle_beta   90.00
_cell.angle_gamma   90.00
#
_symmetry.space_group_name_H-M   'P 1'
#
loop_
_entity.id
_entity.type
_entity.pdbx_description
1 polymer ?
#
loop_
_entity_poly.entity_id
_entity_poly.type
_entity_poly.pdbx_seq_one_letter_code
_entity_poly.pdbx_strand_id
1 'polypeptide(L)'
;MILYQALSSYQILECIVHRQVYHREEKCILILGTYITERMPRYRELETKKLFDEVYLFRFGGYRGSEEEIIREVGEELRKTLPYDIRSFEKILAAGIHTYLQVYLISEKLPFEMFEDGSGALSRPWILAEIHRKSAPGRYSLIEQYGLYDHRSPLITKKYCDMR
;
A
#
# COMPACT_ATOMS: atom_id res chain seq x y z
N MET A 1 -7.50 12.23 -9.45
CA MET A 1 -7.55 10.74 -9.46
C MET A 1 -6.97 10.24 -8.15
N ILE A 2 -7.52 9.17 -7.60
CA ILE A 2 -7.13 8.62 -6.30
C ILE A 2 -6.54 7.23 -6.51
N LEU A 3 -5.36 6.96 -5.94
CA LEU A 3 -4.74 5.64 -5.94
C LEU A 3 -4.92 4.98 -4.58
N TYR A 4 -5.44 3.76 -4.59
CA TYR A 4 -5.53 2.89 -3.42
C TYR A 4 -4.56 1.73 -3.57
N GLN A 5 -3.97 1.30 -2.45
CA GLN A 5 -3.23 0.05 -2.33
C GLN A 5 -3.87 -0.84 -1.27
N ALA A 6 -3.96 -2.15 -1.56
CA ALA A 6 -4.33 -3.14 -0.57
C ALA A 6 -3.58 -4.48 -0.76
N LEU A 7 -3.33 -5.15 0.35
CA LEU A 7 -2.57 -6.42 0.43
C LEU A 7 -3.43 -7.58 0.95
N SER A 8 -4.66 -7.34 1.40
CA SER A 8 -5.53 -8.38 1.97
C SER A 8 -7.00 -8.07 1.71
N SER A 9 -7.86 -9.07 1.87
CA SER A 9 -9.31 -8.87 1.77
C SER A 9 -9.85 -7.85 2.78
N TYR A 10 -9.28 -7.80 3.99
CA TYR A 10 -9.61 -6.79 5.00
C TYR A 10 -9.31 -5.37 4.50
N GLN A 11 -8.08 -5.14 4.02
CA GLN A 11 -7.66 -3.85 3.49
C GLN A 11 -8.43 -3.45 2.22
N ILE A 12 -8.80 -4.42 1.38
CA ILE A 12 -9.68 -4.15 0.22
C ILE A 12 -11.04 -3.62 0.70
N LEU A 13 -11.61 -4.21 1.75
CA LEU A 13 -12.87 -3.74 2.32
C LEU A 13 -12.74 -2.31 2.88
N GLU A 14 -11.66 -2.01 3.61
CA GLU A 14 -11.39 -0.64 4.10
C GLU A 14 -11.32 0.36 2.94
N CYS A 15 -10.59 0.04 1.88
CA CYS A 15 -10.48 0.88 0.70
C CYS A 15 -11.84 1.07 -0.01
N ILE A 16 -12.67 0.03 -0.11
CA ILE A 16 -14.02 0.13 -0.70
C ILE A 16 -14.89 1.09 0.12
N VAL A 17 -14.93 0.92 1.44
CA VAL A 17 -15.74 1.76 2.34
C VAL A 17 -15.26 3.20 2.27
N HIS A 18 -13.95 3.42 2.37
CA HIS A 18 -13.37 4.76 2.29
C HIS A 18 -13.72 5.45 0.97
N ARG A 19 -13.56 4.76 -0.17
CA ARG A 19 -13.94 5.30 -1.47
C ARG A 19 -15.43 5.69 -1.51
N GLN A 20 -16.32 4.82 -1.05
CA GLN A 20 -17.77 5.09 -1.11
C GLN A 20 -18.19 6.31 -0.29
N VAL A 21 -17.49 6.58 0.81
CA VAL A 21 -17.81 7.70 1.71
C VAL A 21 -17.18 9.01 1.24
N TYR A 22 -15.91 8.97 0.81
CA TYR A 22 -15.12 10.19 0.59
C TYR A 22 -14.77 10.48 -0.86
N HIS A 23 -14.77 9.46 -1.73
CA HIS A 23 -14.26 9.56 -3.10
C HIS A 23 -15.19 8.88 -4.13
N ARG A 24 -16.50 9.12 -3.98
CA ARG A 24 -17.53 8.42 -4.74
C ARG A 24 -17.56 8.82 -6.22
N GLU A 25 -17.29 10.09 -6.50
CA GLU A 25 -17.41 10.67 -7.84
C GLU A 25 -16.02 10.81 -8.53
N GLU A 26 -14.94 10.61 -7.78
CA GLU A 26 -13.58 10.63 -8.29
C GLU A 26 -13.18 9.29 -8.91
N LYS A 27 -12.38 9.37 -9.98
CA LYS A 27 -11.72 8.21 -10.55
C LYS A 27 -10.75 7.60 -9.53
N CYS A 28 -11.04 6.36 -9.12
CA CYS A 28 -10.30 5.62 -8.11
C CYS A 28 -9.70 4.34 -8.71
N ILE A 29 -8.38 4.24 -8.60
CA ILE A 29 -7.59 3.11 -9.08
C ILE A 29 -7.14 2.29 -7.88
N LEU A 30 -7.17 0.96 -7.99
CA LEU A 30 -6.69 0.05 -6.95
C LEU A 30 -5.50 -0.78 -7.45
N ILE A 31 -4.40 -0.77 -6.71
CA ILE A 31 -3.31 -1.73 -6.86
C ILE A 31 -3.42 -2.82 -5.78
N LEU A 32 -3.32 -4.08 -6.23
CA LEU A 32 -3.39 -5.26 -5.37
C LEU A 32 -2.11 -6.07 -5.47
N GLY A 33 -1.76 -6.77 -4.40
CA GLY A 33 -0.69 -7.76 -4.47
C GLY A 33 -1.04 -8.93 -5.39
N THR A 34 -0.08 -9.38 -6.20
CA THR A 34 -0.28 -10.52 -7.14
C THR A 34 -0.81 -11.78 -6.47
N TYR A 35 -0.41 -12.07 -5.22
CA TYR A 35 -0.86 -13.21 -4.43
C TYR A 35 -2.36 -13.16 -4.06
N ILE A 36 -3.03 -12.01 -4.24
CA ILE A 36 -4.49 -11.93 -4.03
C ILE A 36 -5.25 -12.85 -4.99
N THR A 37 -4.66 -13.17 -6.13
CA THR A 37 -5.27 -14.04 -7.16
C THR A 37 -5.56 -15.45 -6.64
N GLU A 38 -4.77 -15.94 -5.68
CA GLU A 38 -5.00 -17.23 -5.03
C GLU A 38 -6.13 -17.15 -3.99
N ARG A 39 -6.14 -16.09 -3.18
CA ARG A 39 -7.11 -15.93 -2.07
C ARG A 39 -8.47 -15.39 -2.51
N MET A 40 -8.47 -14.58 -3.56
CA MET A 40 -9.64 -13.92 -4.12
C MET A 40 -9.55 -13.96 -5.66
N PRO A 41 -9.76 -15.13 -6.28
CA PRO A 41 -9.64 -15.30 -7.73
C PRO A 41 -10.61 -14.41 -8.53
N ARG A 42 -11.70 -13.97 -7.90
CA ARG A 42 -12.69 -13.05 -8.47
C ARG A 42 -12.36 -11.57 -8.22
N TYR A 43 -11.10 -11.20 -7.98
CA TYR A 43 -10.70 -9.81 -7.71
C TYR A 43 -11.12 -8.82 -8.81
N ARG A 44 -11.26 -9.29 -10.06
CA ARG A 44 -11.78 -8.47 -11.18
C ARG A 44 -13.21 -7.99 -10.97
N GLU A 45 -13.99 -8.61 -10.08
CA GLU A 45 -15.30 -8.10 -9.69
C GLU A 45 -15.24 -6.72 -9.03
N LEU A 46 -14.10 -6.34 -8.45
CA LEU A 46 -13.89 -4.99 -7.93
C LEU A 46 -14.02 -3.92 -9.03
N GLU A 47 -13.58 -4.26 -10.25
CA GLU A 47 -13.68 -3.39 -11.43
C GLU A 47 -15.07 -3.54 -12.08
N THR A 48 -15.51 -4.78 -12.37
CA THR A 48 -16.76 -5.01 -13.12
C THR A 48 -18.02 -4.61 -12.35
N LYS A 49 -17.99 -4.62 -11.01
CA LYS A 49 -19.06 -4.10 -10.14
C LYS A 49 -18.89 -2.62 -9.79
N LYS A 50 -17.94 -1.92 -10.41
CA LYS A 50 -17.67 -0.48 -10.19
C LYS A 50 -17.32 -0.12 -8.74
N LEU A 51 -16.72 -1.05 -8.01
CA LEU A 51 -16.16 -0.77 -6.69
C LEU A 51 -14.86 0.04 -6.80
N PHE A 52 -14.13 -0.14 -7.89
CA PHE A 52 -13.06 0.73 -8.38
C PHE A 52 -13.20 0.90 -9.89
N ASP A 53 -12.64 1.98 -10.42
CA ASP A 53 -12.68 2.27 -11.86
C ASP A 53 -11.70 1.38 -12.63
N GLU A 54 -10.53 1.10 -12.04
CA GLU A 54 -9.49 0.25 -12.63
C GLU A 54 -8.76 -0.53 -11.52
N VAL A 55 -8.38 -1.78 -11.81
CA VAL A 55 -7.66 -2.65 -10.87
C VAL A 55 -6.41 -3.25 -11.51
N TYR A 56 -5.27 -3.07 -10.84
CA TYR A 56 -3.96 -3.53 -11.30
C TYR A 56 -3.32 -4.46 -10.28
N LEU A 57 -2.52 -5.42 -10.77
CA LEU A 57 -1.72 -6.31 -9.93
C LEU A 57 -0.27 -5.82 -9.87
N PHE A 58 0.24 -5.70 -8.66
CA PHE A 58 1.59 -5.23 -8.35
C PHE A 58 2.35 -6.28 -7.53
N ARG A 59 3.64 -6.46 -7.85
CA ARG A 59 4.53 -7.38 -7.14
C ARG A 59 5.13 -6.70 -5.91
N PHE A 60 4.57 -6.92 -4.71
CA PHE A 60 5.07 -6.28 -3.48
C PHE A 60 6.34 -6.92 -2.87
N GLY A 61 6.89 -7.98 -3.46
CA GLY A 61 7.97 -8.74 -2.85
C GLY A 61 8.89 -9.45 -3.85
N GLY A 62 9.95 -10.05 -3.32
CA GLY A 62 10.95 -10.77 -4.12
C GLY A 62 12.07 -9.88 -4.68
N TYR A 63 12.12 -8.60 -4.31
CA TYR A 63 13.25 -7.71 -4.61
C TYR A 63 14.49 -8.08 -3.78
N ARG A 64 15.67 -7.97 -4.39
CA ARG A 64 16.97 -8.32 -3.80
C ARG A 64 18.02 -7.31 -4.26
N GLY A 65 19.09 -7.16 -3.50
CA GLY A 65 20.18 -6.24 -3.82
C GLY A 65 20.33 -5.12 -2.79
N SER A 66 21.01 -4.06 -3.18
CA SER A 66 21.13 -2.84 -2.38
C SER A 66 19.79 -2.11 -2.26
N GLU A 67 19.72 -1.15 -1.34
CA GLU A 67 18.56 -0.27 -1.19
C GLU A 67 18.23 0.47 -2.50
N GLU A 68 19.24 1.03 -3.16
CA GLU A 68 19.07 1.76 -4.42
C GLU A 68 18.57 0.84 -5.54
N GLU A 69 19.05 -0.41 -5.59
CA GLU A 69 18.57 -1.41 -6.56
C GLU A 69 17.11 -1.77 -6.31
N ILE A 70 16.73 -2.01 -5.05
CA ILE A 70 15.35 -2.32 -4.66
C ILE A 70 14.42 -1.15 -5.02
N ILE A 71 14.78 0.09 -4.66
CA ILE A 71 13.98 1.28 -4.96
C ILE A 71 13.80 1.45 -6.47
N ARG A 72 14.88 1.29 -7.25
CA ARG A 72 14.84 1.38 -8.72
C ARG A 72 13.91 0.31 -9.31
N GLU A 73 14.05 -0.94 -8.89
CA GLU A 73 13.22 -2.04 -9.37
C GLU A 73 11.74 -1.86 -9.03
N VAL A 74 11.43 -1.36 -7.83
CA VAL A 74 10.05 -1.03 -7.42
C VAL A 74 9.46 0.06 -8.31
N GLY A 75 10.23 1.12 -8.59
CA GLY A 75 9.80 2.20 -9.48
C GLY A 75 9.61 1.74 -10.94
N GLU A 76 10.44 0.79 -11.41
CA GLU A 76 10.25 0.13 -12.71
C GLU A 76 9.00 -0.75 -12.76
N GLU A 77 8.76 -1.55 -11.73
CA GLU A 77 7.55 -2.37 -11.59
C GLU A 77 6.32 -1.46 -11.61
N LEU A 78 6.32 -0.36 -10.84
CA LEU A 78 5.19 0.56 -10.75
C LEU A 78 4.85 1.17 -12.11
N ARG A 79 5.87 1.60 -12.86
CA ARG A 79 5.70 2.15 -14.23
C ARG A 79 5.20 1.11 -15.24
N LYS A 80 5.49 -0.18 -15.03
CA LYS A 80 4.95 -1.27 -15.87
C LYS A 80 3.52 -1.62 -15.47
N THR A 81 3.19 -1.53 -14.18
CA THR A 81 1.87 -1.87 -13.64
C THR A 81 0.83 -0.80 -13.92
N LEU A 82 1.16 0.49 -13.72
CA LEU A 82 0.23 1.60 -13.86
C LEU A 82 0.45 2.34 -15.19
N PRO A 83 -0.61 2.61 -15.98
CA PRO A 83 -0.50 3.43 -17.18
C PRO A 83 -0.49 4.94 -16.89
N TYR A 84 -0.35 5.32 -15.62
CA TYR A 84 -0.32 6.72 -15.16
C TYR A 84 0.99 7.00 -14.44
N ASP A 85 1.49 8.23 -14.55
CA ASP A 85 2.54 8.70 -13.65
C ASP A 85 1.99 8.72 -12.22
N ILE A 86 2.74 8.16 -11.27
CA ILE A 86 2.39 8.16 -9.85
C ILE A 86 2.15 9.59 -9.31
N ARG A 87 2.80 10.60 -9.90
CA ARG A 87 2.64 12.02 -9.55
C ARG A 87 1.33 12.64 -10.06
N SER A 88 0.63 11.97 -10.96
CA SER A 88 -0.67 12.44 -11.47
C SER A 88 -1.84 12.17 -10.51
N PHE A 89 -1.60 11.35 -9.48
CA PHE A 89 -2.58 11.09 -8.43
C PHE A 89 -2.62 12.24 -7.43
N GLU A 90 -3.83 12.68 -7.12
CA GLU A 90 -4.06 13.71 -6.10
C GLU A 90 -3.78 13.15 -4.71
N LYS A 91 -4.13 11.87 -4.50
CA LYS A 91 -3.91 11.14 -3.26
C LYS A 91 -3.47 9.72 -3.54
N ILE A 92 -2.57 9.23 -2.68
CA ILE A 92 -2.18 7.83 -2.56
C ILE A 92 -2.61 7.36 -1.19
N LEU A 93 -3.48 6.37 -1.12
CA LEU A 93 -3.97 5.78 0.13
C LEU A 93 -3.51 4.32 0.23
N ALA A 94 -2.71 4.01 1.24
CA ALA A 94 -2.07 2.72 1.42
C ALA A 94 -2.64 1.97 2.62
N ALA A 95 -3.37 0.89 2.37
CA ALA A 95 -3.77 -0.07 3.38
C ALA A 95 -2.73 -1.19 3.45
N GLY A 96 -1.90 -1.20 4.50
CA GLY A 96 -0.65 -1.96 4.49
C GLY A 96 0.54 -1.12 4.05
N ILE A 97 1.23 -0.43 4.97
CA ILE A 97 2.35 0.46 4.60
C ILE A 97 3.74 -0.18 4.72
N HIS A 98 3.81 -1.39 5.28
CA HIS A 98 5.06 -2.10 5.55
C HIS A 98 5.59 -2.81 4.27
N THR A 99 5.75 -2.06 3.17
CA THR A 99 6.19 -2.60 1.88
C THR A 99 7.28 -1.75 1.24
N TYR A 100 7.97 -2.33 0.24
CA TYR A 100 8.94 -1.58 -0.56
C TYR A 100 8.30 -0.51 -1.44
N LEU A 101 6.99 -0.58 -1.74
CA LEU A 101 6.34 0.50 -2.48
C LEU A 101 6.35 1.78 -1.64
N GLN A 102 6.08 1.70 -0.34
CA GLN A 102 6.13 2.88 0.53
C GLN A 102 7.57 3.39 0.72
N VAL A 103 8.56 2.50 0.73
CA VAL A 103 9.99 2.92 0.69
C VAL A 103 10.27 3.73 -0.57
N TYR A 104 9.85 3.25 -1.74
CA TYR A 104 9.96 3.98 -3.01
C TYR A 104 9.21 5.33 -2.99
N LEU A 105 7.98 5.38 -2.47
CA LEU A 105 7.24 6.64 -2.37
C LEU A 105 8.01 7.65 -1.52
N ILE A 106 8.62 7.21 -0.42
CA ILE A 106 9.40 8.10 0.44
C ILE A 106 10.69 8.57 -0.23
N SER A 107 11.42 7.70 -0.92
CA SER A 107 12.63 8.10 -1.66
C SER A 107 12.32 9.12 -2.76
N GLU A 108 11.14 9.02 -3.38
CA GLU A 108 10.63 9.96 -4.38
C GLU A 108 9.93 11.19 -3.80
N LYS A 109 9.89 11.32 -2.46
CA LYS A 109 9.24 12.42 -1.71
C LYS A 109 7.74 12.55 -2.01
N LEU A 110 7.07 11.42 -2.23
CA LEU A 110 5.64 11.35 -2.51
C LEU A 110 4.87 11.12 -1.20
N PRO A 111 4.02 12.06 -0.77
CA PRO A 111 3.18 11.86 0.41
C PRO A 111 2.11 10.81 0.17
N PHE A 112 1.72 10.11 1.22
CA PHE A 112 0.62 9.14 1.19
C PHE A 112 -0.16 9.16 2.51
N GLU A 113 -1.41 8.74 2.43
CA GLU A 113 -2.28 8.49 3.57
C GLU A 113 -2.28 6.98 3.85
N MET A 114 -2.49 6.57 5.10
CA MET A 114 -2.47 5.16 5.48
C MET A 114 -3.76 4.70 6.14
N PHE A 115 -4.10 3.43 5.95
CA PHE A 115 -5.05 2.71 6.79
C PHE A 115 -4.29 1.82 7.78
N GLU A 116 -4.92 1.50 8.91
CA GLU A 116 -4.37 0.51 9.83
C GLU A 116 -4.28 -0.88 9.18
N ASP A 117 -3.22 -1.64 9.48
CA ASP A 117 -3.03 -2.99 8.91
C ASP A 117 -4.06 -4.01 9.42
N GLY A 118 -4.76 -3.66 10.49
CA GLY A 118 -5.82 -4.42 11.14
C GLY A 118 -6.29 -3.68 12.38
N SER A 119 -7.51 -3.95 12.83
CA SER A 119 -8.08 -3.30 14.01
C SER A 119 -7.12 -3.37 15.22
N GLY A 120 -6.77 -2.20 15.75
CA GLY A 120 -5.88 -2.06 16.90
C GLY A 120 -4.39 -2.14 16.58
N ALA A 121 -3.99 -2.31 15.31
CA ALA A 121 -2.60 -2.36 14.89
C ALA A 121 -1.86 -1.05 15.24
N LEU A 122 -2.52 0.10 15.10
CA LEU A 122 -1.93 1.39 15.47
C LEU A 122 -1.64 1.52 16.96
N SER A 123 -2.38 0.81 17.82
CA SER A 123 -2.13 0.82 19.27
C SER A 123 -0.95 -0.05 19.69
N ARG A 124 -0.51 -0.98 18.82
CA ARG A 124 0.56 -1.95 19.10
C ARG A 124 1.47 -2.17 17.87
N PRO A 125 2.09 -1.11 17.33
CA PRO A 125 2.90 -1.19 16.11
C PRO A 125 4.06 -2.21 16.22
N TRP A 126 4.59 -2.41 17.44
CA TRP A 126 5.70 -3.33 17.69
C TRP A 126 5.39 -4.80 17.37
N ILE A 127 4.12 -5.22 17.38
CA ILE A 127 3.75 -6.62 17.13
C ILE A 127 4.14 -7.03 15.71
N LEU A 128 3.72 -6.24 14.71
CA LEU A 128 4.04 -6.53 13.32
C LEU A 128 5.53 -6.34 13.03
N ALA A 129 6.13 -5.32 13.63
CA ALA A 129 7.57 -5.08 13.57
C ALA A 129 8.37 -6.31 14.05
N GLU A 130 8.00 -6.89 15.19
CA GLU A 130 8.70 -8.06 15.74
C GLU A 130 8.54 -9.30 14.86
N ILE A 131 7.34 -9.52 14.31
CA ILE A 131 7.06 -10.63 13.38
C ILE A 131 7.95 -10.49 12.13
N HIS A 132 8.01 -9.32 11.52
CA HIS A 132 8.83 -9.08 10.33
C HIS A 132 10.33 -9.11 10.62
N ARG A 133 10.77 -8.61 11.78
CA ARG A 133 12.17 -8.70 12.22
C ARG A 133 12.66 -10.15 12.30
N LYS A 134 11.81 -11.08 12.75
CA LYS A 134 12.12 -12.51 12.84
C LYS A 134 12.02 -13.23 11.49
N SER A 135 10.95 -12.96 10.72
CA SER A 135 10.65 -13.71 9.49
C SER A 135 11.39 -13.20 8.24
N ALA A 136 11.72 -11.91 8.19
CA ALA A 136 12.35 -11.27 7.04
C ALA A 136 13.26 -10.10 7.47
N PRO A 137 14.38 -10.38 8.17
CA PRO A 137 15.20 -9.36 8.83
C PRO A 137 15.74 -8.29 7.88
N GLY A 138 16.19 -8.67 6.67
CA GLY A 138 16.68 -7.69 5.68
C GLY A 138 15.58 -6.71 5.22
N ARG A 139 14.40 -7.24 4.92
CA ARG A 139 13.22 -6.42 4.57
C ARG A 139 12.81 -5.52 5.73
N TYR A 140 12.81 -6.06 6.95
CA TYR A 140 12.50 -5.31 8.16
C TYR A 140 13.46 -4.12 8.33
N SER A 141 14.77 -4.36 8.29
CA SER A 141 15.78 -3.32 8.50
C SER A 141 15.64 -2.18 7.50
N LEU A 142 15.42 -2.49 6.21
CA LEU A 142 15.21 -1.45 5.20
C LEU A 142 13.92 -0.65 5.47
N ILE A 143 12.78 -1.31 5.69
CA ILE A 143 11.51 -0.63 5.93
C ILE A 143 11.53 0.23 7.22
N GLU A 144 12.22 -0.24 8.25
CA GLU A 144 12.36 0.47 9.54
C GLU A 144 13.14 1.79 9.41
N GLN A 145 14.16 1.85 8.55
CA GLN A 145 14.92 3.09 8.30
C GLN A 145 14.03 4.25 7.83
N TYR A 146 12.89 3.91 7.22
CA TYR A 146 11.91 4.85 6.69
C TYR A 146 10.79 5.17 7.69
N GLY A 147 10.86 4.69 8.94
CA GLY A 147 9.87 4.98 9.99
C GLY A 147 8.46 4.47 9.68
N LEU A 148 8.37 3.35 8.96
CA LEU A 148 7.09 2.78 8.50
C LEU A 148 6.41 1.93 9.57
N TYR A 149 7.15 1.19 10.42
CA TYR A 149 6.54 0.33 11.45
C TYR A 149 5.89 1.09 12.59
N ASP A 150 6.47 2.23 12.99
CA ASP A 150 5.92 3.10 14.03
C ASP A 150 5.22 4.33 13.47
N HIS A 151 5.08 4.39 12.14
CA HIS A 151 4.37 5.42 11.42
C HIS A 151 4.90 6.84 11.70
N ARG A 152 6.21 6.99 11.93
CA ARG A 152 6.90 8.27 12.16
C ARG A 152 7.35 8.98 10.87
N SER A 153 7.27 8.32 9.71
CA SER A 153 7.60 8.95 8.43
C SER A 153 6.81 10.26 8.24
N PRO A 154 7.47 11.38 7.91
CA PRO A 154 6.80 12.67 7.72
C PRO A 154 5.94 12.71 6.45
N LEU A 155 6.10 11.74 5.56
CA LEU A 155 5.31 11.62 4.33
C LEU A 155 4.00 10.86 4.54
N ILE A 156 3.77 10.31 5.74
CA ILE A 156 2.45 9.83 6.16
C ILE A 156 1.63 11.06 6.59
N THR A 157 0.74 11.53 5.72
CA THR A 157 0.01 12.79 5.95
C THR A 157 -1.28 12.61 6.74
N LYS A 158 -1.85 11.40 6.72
CA LYS A 158 -3.07 11.05 7.47
C LYS A 158 -3.12 9.56 7.78
N LYS A 159 -3.76 9.21 8.90
CA LYS A 159 -3.95 7.83 9.37
C LYS A 159 -5.45 7.57 9.56
N TYR A 160 -5.95 6.53 8.90
CA TYR A 160 -7.31 6.03 9.06
C TYR A 160 -7.29 4.77 9.93
N CYS A 161 -8.13 4.74 10.93
CA CYS A 161 -8.24 3.63 11.88
C CYS A 161 -9.59 3.69 12.59
N ASP A 162 -10.00 2.57 13.16
CA ASP A 162 -11.16 2.53 14.05
C ASP A 162 -10.78 3.14 15.43
N MET A 163 -10.97 4.46 15.55
CA MET A 163 -10.82 5.17 16.82
C MET A 163 -12.17 5.20 17.53
N ARG A 164 -12.18 4.70 18.77
CA ARG A 164 -13.25 4.99 19.73
C ARG A 164 -13.22 6.44 20.17
#